data_AF-A0A537CFI3-F1
#
_entry.id   AF-A0A537CFI3-F1
#
_cell.length_a   1.000
_cell.length_b   1.000
_cell.length_c   1.000
_cell.angle_alpha   90.00
_cell.angle_beta   90.00
_cell.angle_gamma   90.00
#
_symmetry.space_group_name_H-M   'P 1'
#
loop_
_entity.id
_entity.type
_entity.pdbx_description
1 polymer ?
#
loop_
_entity_poly.entity_id
_entity_poly.type
_entity_poly.pdbx_seq_one_letter_code
_entity_poly.pdbx_strand_id
1 'polypeptide(L)'
;MKQTFLDFEQPIADLQAKIDELRYVHEDSAVDISDEIERLQKKSQQLTKEIYGKLTAWQVAQVARHPQRPYTLDIIAGVFTDFHELHGDRSYADDAAIVGGLARFNGAPCMVVGHQKGRDTKEKIFRNFGMPRPEGYRKALRLMKLAAKFALPLFTFIDTPGAFPGIGAEERGQSEAIGRNLYEMAGLRTPIIVTVIGEGGSGGALAIAIGDVTLMLQYATYSVISPEGCASILWKSAKHAEEAAETLGITA
;
A
#
# COMPACT_ATOMS: atom_id res chain seq x y z
N MET A 1 -4.40 -16.52 9.53
CA MET A 1 -4.09 -15.30 10.30
C MET A 1 -5.35 -14.88 11.05
N LYS A 2 -5.24 -14.40 12.29
CA LYS A 2 -6.39 -13.83 13.02
C LYS A 2 -6.89 -12.59 12.26
N GLN A 3 -8.18 -12.48 11.99
CA GLN A 3 -8.76 -11.27 11.40
C GLN A 3 -8.57 -10.10 12.37
N THR A 4 -8.12 -8.97 11.83
CA THR A 4 -8.06 -7.69 12.54
C THR A 4 -9.18 -6.81 12.01
N PHE A 5 -9.89 -6.16 12.93
CA PHE A 5 -10.98 -5.24 12.61
C PHE A 5 -10.60 -3.85 13.10
N LEU A 6 -10.97 -2.83 12.33
CA LEU A 6 -10.88 -1.43 12.72
C LEU A 6 -12.06 -1.05 13.64
N ASP A 7 -11.93 0.05 14.36
CA ASP A 7 -12.91 0.47 15.36
C ASP A 7 -14.35 0.58 14.78
N PHE A 8 -14.48 1.12 13.56
CA PHE A 8 -15.79 1.25 12.90
C PHE A 8 -16.32 -0.07 12.32
N GLU A 9 -15.50 -1.12 12.27
CA GLU A 9 -15.88 -2.46 11.85
C GLU A 9 -16.34 -3.35 13.01
N GLN A 10 -16.33 -2.86 14.25
CA GLN A 10 -16.75 -3.63 15.42
C GLN A 10 -18.12 -4.31 15.27
N PRO A 11 -19.15 -3.68 14.69
CA PRO A 11 -20.43 -4.34 14.43
C PRO A 11 -20.32 -5.56 13.49
N ILE A 12 -19.37 -5.54 12.54
CA ILE A 12 -19.07 -6.66 11.64
C ILE A 12 -18.33 -7.75 12.41
N ALA A 13 -17.35 -7.36 13.25
CA ALA A 13 -16.59 -8.28 14.09
C ALA A 13 -17.50 -9.08 15.04
N ASP A 14 -18.47 -8.42 15.66
CA ASP A 14 -19.42 -9.06 16.58
C ASP A 14 -20.31 -10.08 15.86
N LEU A 15 -20.77 -9.75 14.64
CA LEU A 15 -21.52 -10.70 13.81
C LEU A 15 -20.66 -11.88 13.37
N GLN A 16 -19.41 -11.63 12.99
CA GLN A 16 -18.47 -12.67 12.58
C GLN A 16 -18.18 -13.63 13.74
N ALA A 17 -17.93 -13.11 14.94
CA ALA A 17 -17.72 -13.92 16.14
C ALA A 17 -18.93 -14.83 16.44
N LYS A 18 -20.15 -14.30 16.30
CA LYS A 18 -21.38 -15.08 16.49
C LYS A 18 -21.56 -16.16 15.42
N ILE A 19 -21.20 -15.87 14.16
CA ILE A 19 -21.22 -16.86 13.07
C ILE A 19 -20.23 -17.99 13.36
N ASP A 20 -19.02 -17.65 13.81
CA ASP A 20 -17.97 -18.63 14.10
C ASP A 20 -18.32 -19.50 15.32
N GLU A 21 -18.95 -18.92 16.35
CA GLU A 21 -19.49 -19.67 17.50
C GLU A 21 -20.58 -20.67 17.07
N LEU A 22 -21.54 -20.24 16.25
CA LEU A 22 -22.61 -21.12 15.77
C LEU A 22 -22.09 -22.25 14.87
N ARG A 23 -21.07 -21.97 14.06
CA ARG A 23 -20.40 -23.00 13.26
C ARG A 23 -19.73 -24.06 14.12
N TYR A 24 -19.05 -23.63 15.18
CA TYR A 24 -18.42 -24.55 16.12
C TYR A 24 -19.44 -25.45 16.83
N VAL A 25 -20.57 -24.89 17.28
CA VAL A 25 -21.64 -25.65 17.94
C VAL A 25 -22.37 -26.61 16.98
N HIS A 26 -22.48 -26.25 15.70
CA HIS A 26 -23.11 -27.11 14.69
C HIS A 26 -22.29 -28.37 14.39
N GLU A 27 -20.95 -28.32 14.42
CA GLU A 27 -20.10 -29.51 14.27
C GLU A 27 -20.30 -30.52 15.44
N ASP A 28 -20.66 -30.03 16.62
CA ASP A 28 -20.82 -30.83 17.85
C ASP A 28 -22.28 -31.23 18.18
N SER A 29 -23.28 -30.81 17.39
CA SER A 29 -24.71 -31.05 17.72
C SER A 29 -25.54 -31.60 16.55
N ALA A 30 -26.59 -32.37 16.87
CA ALA A 30 -27.55 -32.90 15.89
C ALA A 30 -28.62 -31.87 15.45
N VAL A 31 -28.48 -30.60 15.85
CA VAL A 31 -29.43 -29.52 15.53
C VAL A 31 -28.98 -28.86 14.23
N ASP A 32 -29.89 -28.71 13.28
CA ASP A 32 -29.62 -27.96 12.05
C ASP A 32 -29.67 -26.45 12.33
N ILE A 33 -28.51 -25.80 12.25
CA ILE A 33 -28.33 -24.35 12.48
C ILE A 33 -27.94 -23.65 11.17
N SER A 34 -27.99 -24.36 10.04
CA SER A 34 -27.51 -23.88 8.74
C SER A 34 -28.23 -22.61 8.28
N ASP A 35 -29.57 -22.58 8.43
CA ASP A 35 -30.39 -21.43 8.04
C ASP A 35 -30.07 -20.16 8.85
N GLU A 36 -29.79 -20.32 10.14
CA GLU A 36 -29.43 -19.19 11.00
C GLU A 36 -28.04 -18.65 10.67
N ILE A 37 -27.09 -19.55 10.37
CA ILE A 37 -25.75 -19.17 9.90
C ILE A 37 -25.86 -18.39 8.58
N GLU A 38 -26.63 -18.90 7.61
CA GLU A 38 -26.81 -18.22 6.31
C GLU A 38 -27.46 -16.83 6.50
N ARG A 39 -28.46 -16.73 7.37
CA ARG A 39 -29.12 -15.45 7.71
C ARG A 39 -28.13 -14.44 8.31
N LEU A 40 -27.29 -14.87 9.25
CA LEU A 40 -26.28 -14.01 9.87
C LEU A 40 -25.18 -13.62 8.88
N GLN A 41 -24.77 -14.52 7.99
CA GLN A 41 -23.82 -14.20 6.92
C GLN A 41 -24.36 -13.14 5.96
N LYS A 42 -25.61 -13.27 5.50
CA LYS A 42 -26.27 -12.25 4.67
C LYS A 42 -26.34 -10.90 5.39
N LYS A 43 -26.67 -10.91 6.68
CA LYS A 43 -26.69 -9.69 7.50
C LYS A 43 -25.30 -9.07 7.63
N SER A 44 -24.26 -9.87 7.85
CA SER A 44 -22.87 -9.42 7.92
C SER A 44 -22.40 -8.79 6.61
N GLN A 45 -22.69 -9.42 5.46
CA GLN A 45 -22.38 -8.88 4.14
C GLN A 45 -23.10 -7.56 3.86
N GLN A 46 -24.39 -7.47 4.18
CA GLN A 46 -25.17 -6.25 4.01
C GLN A 46 -24.64 -5.11 4.88
N LEU A 47 -24.36 -5.39 6.16
CA LEU A 47 -23.79 -4.41 7.09
C LEU A 47 -22.42 -3.94 6.64
N THR A 48 -21.57 -4.86 6.18
CA THR A 48 -20.26 -4.53 5.59
C THR A 48 -20.42 -3.56 4.44
N LYS A 49 -21.32 -3.83 3.49
CA LYS A 49 -21.59 -2.96 2.34
C LYS A 49 -22.11 -1.58 2.76
N GLU A 50 -22.98 -1.51 3.77
CA GLU A 50 -23.53 -0.25 4.28
C GLU A 50 -22.45 0.63 4.95
N ILE A 51 -21.59 0.02 5.77
CA ILE A 51 -20.48 0.71 6.44
C ILE A 51 -19.47 1.18 5.38
N TYR A 52 -19.00 0.27 4.53
CA TYR A 52 -17.99 0.57 3.51
C TYR A 52 -18.48 1.52 2.40
N GLY A 53 -19.80 1.65 2.22
CA GLY A 53 -20.42 2.60 1.28
C GLY A 53 -20.49 4.04 1.78
N LYS A 54 -20.16 4.29 3.06
CA LYS A 54 -20.29 5.60 3.72
C LYS A 54 -19.04 5.99 4.52
N LEU A 55 -17.88 5.43 4.17
CA LEU A 55 -16.64 5.72 4.90
C LEU A 55 -16.27 7.20 4.76
N THR A 56 -15.85 7.81 5.87
CA THR A 56 -15.21 9.13 5.86
C THR A 56 -13.80 9.03 5.28
N ALA A 57 -13.20 10.15 4.86
CA ALA A 57 -11.83 10.18 4.36
C ALA A 57 -10.83 9.61 5.39
N TRP A 58 -11.08 9.85 6.68
CA TRP A 58 -10.28 9.29 7.76
C TRP A 58 -10.42 7.77 7.88
N GLN A 59 -11.66 7.24 7.80
CA GLN A 59 -11.89 5.80 7.82
C GLN A 59 -11.24 5.14 6.58
N VAL A 60 -11.30 5.76 5.41
CA VAL A 60 -10.57 5.30 4.22
C VAL A 60 -9.06 5.27 4.47
N ALA A 61 -8.49 6.30 5.12
CA ALA A 61 -7.08 6.29 5.51
C ALA A 61 -6.73 5.16 6.49
N GLN A 62 -7.64 4.82 7.42
CA GLN A 62 -7.46 3.66 8.31
C GLN A 62 -7.46 2.34 7.52
N VAL A 63 -8.33 2.19 6.50
CA VAL A 63 -8.33 1.02 5.59
C VAL A 63 -7.05 0.99 4.73
N ALA A 64 -6.55 2.14 4.27
CA ALA A 64 -5.27 2.24 3.56
C ALA A 64 -4.08 1.78 4.43
N ARG A 65 -4.19 1.97 5.74
CA ARG A 65 -3.19 1.58 6.76
C ARG A 65 -3.44 0.21 7.39
N HIS A 66 -4.46 -0.52 6.95
CA HIS A 66 -4.88 -1.75 7.58
C HIS A 66 -3.72 -2.76 7.65
N PRO A 67 -3.46 -3.41 8.81
CA PRO A 67 -2.32 -4.32 8.98
C PRO A 67 -2.39 -5.57 8.10
N GLN A 68 -3.58 -5.92 7.59
CA GLN A 68 -3.78 -7.04 6.68
C GLN A 68 -3.97 -6.60 5.22
N ARG A 69 -3.71 -5.32 4.91
CA ARG A 69 -3.76 -4.83 3.54
C ARG A 69 -2.67 -5.52 2.69
N PRO A 70 -2.99 -6.01 1.48
CA PRO A 70 -1.99 -6.60 0.59
C PRO A 70 -0.89 -5.59 0.23
N TYR A 71 0.38 -6.02 0.33
CA TYR A 71 1.55 -5.24 -0.07
C TYR A 71 2.04 -5.64 -1.48
N THR A 72 3.06 -4.96 -1.99
CA THR A 72 3.60 -5.19 -3.34
C THR A 72 3.89 -6.66 -3.63
N LEU A 73 4.58 -7.38 -2.74
CA LEU A 73 4.88 -8.80 -2.94
C LEU A 73 3.63 -9.70 -2.96
N ASP A 74 2.57 -9.33 -2.23
CA ASP A 74 1.30 -10.07 -2.27
C ASP A 74 0.63 -9.90 -3.64
N ILE A 75 0.64 -8.69 -4.20
CA ILE A 75 0.12 -8.41 -5.55
C ILE A 75 0.97 -9.11 -6.61
N ILE A 76 2.29 -9.07 -6.48
CA ILE A 76 3.20 -9.78 -7.39
C ILE A 76 2.85 -11.27 -7.43
N ALA A 77 2.68 -11.91 -6.27
CA ALA A 77 2.34 -13.32 -6.18
C ALA A 77 0.94 -13.65 -6.74
N GLY A 78 0.00 -12.71 -6.70
CA GLY A 78 -1.37 -12.91 -7.19
C GLY A 78 -1.60 -12.56 -8.66
N VAL A 79 -0.77 -11.69 -9.25
CA VAL A 79 -1.03 -11.08 -10.58
C VAL A 79 0.06 -11.41 -11.61
N PHE A 80 1.30 -11.65 -11.17
CA PHE A 80 2.44 -11.86 -12.05
C PHE A 80 2.99 -13.28 -11.92
N THR A 81 3.69 -13.73 -12.96
CA THR A 81 4.41 -15.01 -12.97
C THR A 81 5.91 -14.77 -13.23
N ASP A 82 6.73 -15.79 -12.97
CA ASP A 82 8.19 -15.76 -13.18
C ASP A 82 8.90 -14.54 -12.55
N PHE A 83 8.47 -14.11 -11.36
CA PHE A 83 9.08 -12.96 -10.68
C PHE A 83 10.50 -13.29 -10.21
N HIS A 84 11.46 -12.48 -10.64
CA HIS A 84 12.86 -12.53 -10.23
C HIS A 84 13.26 -11.19 -9.63
N GLU A 85 13.35 -11.13 -8.30
CA GLU A 85 13.74 -9.92 -7.58
C GLU A 85 15.19 -9.52 -7.90
N LEU A 86 15.41 -8.22 -8.10
CA LEU A 86 16.70 -7.63 -8.43
C LEU A 86 17.12 -6.61 -7.37
N HIS A 87 18.26 -6.87 -6.73
CA HIS A 87 18.74 -6.13 -5.57
C HIS A 87 19.77 -5.04 -5.89
N GLY A 88 19.86 -4.05 -5.01
CA GLY A 88 20.92 -3.05 -4.93
C GLY A 88 20.79 -1.87 -5.88
N ASP A 89 21.36 -0.72 -5.50
CA ASP A 89 21.42 0.50 -6.31
C ASP A 89 22.72 0.62 -7.14
N ARG A 90 23.72 -0.24 -6.86
CA ARG A 90 25.10 -0.21 -7.41
C ARG A 90 25.96 0.95 -6.91
N SER A 91 25.54 1.64 -5.86
CA SER A 91 26.27 2.78 -5.30
C SER A 91 26.47 2.67 -3.79
N TYR A 92 25.46 2.20 -3.04
CA TYR A 92 25.49 2.22 -1.59
C TYR A 92 24.94 0.93 -0.98
N ALA A 93 23.67 0.59 -1.23
CA ALA A 93 23.01 -0.54 -0.58
C ALA A 93 21.81 -1.08 -1.35
N ASP A 94 21.26 -2.19 -0.86
CA ASP A 94 19.93 -2.67 -1.23
C ASP A 94 18.92 -2.25 -0.17
N ASP A 95 18.02 -1.32 -0.51
CA ASP A 95 16.95 -0.90 0.39
C ASP A 95 15.78 -1.90 0.34
N ALA A 96 15.42 -2.44 1.50
CA ALA A 96 14.35 -3.41 1.67
C ALA A 96 12.93 -2.78 1.65
N ALA A 97 12.82 -1.45 1.75
CA ALA A 97 11.57 -0.71 1.62
C ALA A 97 11.08 -0.59 0.16
N ILE A 98 11.96 -0.85 -0.81
CA ILE A 98 11.63 -0.95 -2.23
C ILE A 98 11.92 -2.38 -2.68
N VAL A 99 10.97 -3.02 -3.35
CA VAL A 99 11.17 -4.30 -4.04
C VAL A 99 11.00 -4.09 -5.53
N GLY A 100 11.63 -4.93 -6.34
CA GLY A 100 11.43 -4.86 -7.78
C GLY A 100 12.25 -5.88 -8.55
N GLY A 101 11.82 -6.17 -9.77
CA GLY A 101 12.36 -7.27 -10.53
C GLY A 101 11.65 -7.51 -11.85
N LEU A 102 12.21 -8.44 -12.62
CA LEU A 102 11.59 -8.92 -13.86
C LEU A 102 10.46 -9.87 -13.52
N ALA A 103 9.36 -9.80 -14.29
CA ALA A 103 8.22 -10.67 -14.15
C ALA A 103 7.54 -10.89 -15.50
N ARG A 104 6.44 -11.63 -15.50
CA ARG A 104 5.49 -11.72 -16.61
C ARG A 104 4.10 -11.32 -16.17
N PHE A 105 3.43 -10.51 -16.99
CA PHE A 105 2.03 -10.17 -16.87
C PHE A 105 1.28 -10.76 -18.08
N ASN A 106 0.33 -11.67 -17.84
CA ASN A 106 -0.35 -12.44 -18.90
C ASN A 106 0.63 -13.07 -19.92
N GLY A 107 1.77 -13.56 -19.43
CA GLY A 107 2.83 -14.16 -20.25
C GLY A 107 3.81 -13.16 -20.91
N ALA A 108 3.49 -11.86 -20.96
CA ALA A 108 4.37 -10.84 -21.52
C ALA A 108 5.41 -10.35 -20.49
N PRO A 109 6.70 -10.18 -20.86
CA PRO A 109 7.73 -9.75 -19.93
C PRO A 109 7.53 -8.29 -19.50
N CYS A 110 7.73 -8.00 -18.22
CA CYS A 110 7.61 -6.67 -17.65
C CYS A 110 8.61 -6.44 -16.51
N MET A 111 8.74 -5.19 -16.09
CA MET A 111 9.43 -4.80 -14.85
C MET A 111 8.38 -4.40 -13.81
N VAL A 112 8.59 -4.83 -12.57
CA VAL A 112 7.77 -4.41 -11.43
C VAL A 112 8.66 -3.71 -10.39
N VAL A 113 8.19 -2.60 -9.83
CA VAL A 113 8.85 -1.88 -8.72
C VAL A 113 7.78 -1.43 -7.73
N GLY A 114 8.04 -1.49 -6.43
CA GLY A 114 7.07 -0.97 -5.48
C GLY A 114 7.58 -0.84 -4.07
N HIS A 115 6.80 -0.15 -3.25
CA HIS A 115 7.05 -0.05 -1.82
C HIS A 115 6.69 -1.37 -1.14
N GLN A 116 7.51 -1.80 -0.19
CA GLN A 116 7.25 -3.00 0.57
C GLN A 116 7.26 -2.70 2.06
N LYS A 117 6.08 -2.76 2.67
CA LYS A 117 5.89 -2.78 4.12
C LYS A 117 6.14 -4.19 4.69
N GLY A 118 6.12 -4.32 6.01
CA GLY A 118 6.23 -5.60 6.71
C GLY A 118 4.93 -5.96 7.44
N ARG A 119 4.62 -7.26 7.54
CA ARG A 119 3.40 -7.71 8.25
C ARG A 119 3.60 -7.70 9.76
N ASP A 120 4.71 -8.28 10.22
CA ASP A 120 5.07 -8.31 11.64
C ASP A 120 6.07 -7.21 12.02
N THR A 121 6.30 -7.03 13.32
CA THR A 121 7.21 -6.00 13.84
C THR A 121 8.64 -6.14 13.31
N LYS A 122 9.14 -7.37 13.16
CA LYS A 122 10.51 -7.63 12.69
C LYS A 122 10.63 -7.23 11.21
N GLU A 123 9.66 -7.62 10.39
CA GLU A 123 9.61 -7.22 8.98
C GLU A 123 9.42 -5.72 8.81
N LYS A 124 8.56 -5.09 9.64
CA LYS A 124 8.35 -3.64 9.61
C LYS A 124 9.66 -2.88 9.87
N ILE A 125 10.43 -3.31 10.87
CA ILE A 125 11.74 -2.71 11.15
C ILE A 125 12.71 -2.97 10.00
N PHE A 126 12.79 -4.21 9.51
CA PHE A 126 13.68 -4.58 8.40
C PHE A 126 13.42 -3.76 7.14
N ARG A 127 12.15 -3.55 6.80
CA ARG A 127 11.72 -2.80 5.61
C ARG A 127 11.43 -1.33 5.89
N ASN A 128 11.85 -0.84 7.05
CA ASN A 128 11.68 0.54 7.46
C ASN A 128 10.23 1.06 7.28
N PHE A 129 9.24 0.21 7.57
CA PHE A 129 7.81 0.48 7.42
C PHE A 129 7.39 0.90 6.00
N GLY A 130 8.15 0.47 4.98
CA GLY A 130 7.94 0.88 3.60
C GLY A 130 8.34 2.33 3.32
N MET A 131 9.16 2.95 4.17
CA MET A 131 9.73 4.28 3.96
C MET A 131 11.13 4.18 3.35
N PRO A 132 11.30 4.44 2.04
CA PRO A 132 12.60 4.30 1.39
C PRO A 132 13.61 5.36 1.81
N ARG A 133 14.86 4.96 1.80
CA ARG A 133 16.05 5.82 1.86
C ARG A 133 16.49 6.16 0.42
N PRO A 134 17.49 7.05 0.23
CA PRO A 134 17.89 7.50 -1.10
C PRO A 134 18.33 6.35 -2.01
N GLU A 135 19.06 5.38 -1.45
CA GLU A 135 19.47 4.15 -2.13
C GLU A 135 18.28 3.34 -2.68
N GLY A 136 17.11 3.37 -2.03
CA GLY A 136 15.89 2.72 -2.52
C GLY A 136 15.34 3.37 -3.79
N TYR A 137 15.32 4.70 -3.84
CA TYR A 137 14.91 5.44 -5.05
C TYR A 137 15.91 5.26 -6.19
N ARG A 138 17.21 5.23 -5.91
CA ARG A 138 18.26 4.94 -6.91
C ARG A 138 18.14 3.52 -7.46
N LYS A 139 17.89 2.53 -6.59
CA LYS A 139 17.57 1.15 -6.99
C LYS A 139 16.33 1.12 -7.88
N ALA A 140 15.25 1.80 -7.50
CA ALA A 140 14.05 1.90 -8.31
C ALA A 140 14.37 2.44 -9.71
N LEU A 141 15.04 3.59 -9.81
CA LEU A 141 15.43 4.20 -11.08
C LEU A 141 16.32 3.29 -11.94
N ARG A 142 17.27 2.58 -11.33
CA ARG A 142 18.11 1.59 -12.03
C ARG A 142 17.24 0.53 -12.71
N LEU A 143 16.24 0.01 -12.02
CA LEU A 143 15.30 -0.98 -12.57
C LEU A 143 14.42 -0.39 -13.67
N MET A 144 13.93 0.84 -13.50
CA MET A 144 13.13 1.52 -14.53
C MET A 144 13.93 1.79 -15.81
N LYS A 145 15.20 2.23 -15.68
CA LYS A 145 16.10 2.40 -16.82
C LYS A 145 16.40 1.07 -17.52
N LEU A 146 16.52 -0.01 -16.76
CA LEU A 146 16.69 -1.35 -17.32
C LEU A 146 15.45 -1.78 -18.11
N ALA A 147 14.24 -1.52 -17.58
CA ALA A 147 12.99 -1.77 -18.28
C ALA A 147 12.93 -1.00 -19.61
N ALA A 148 13.21 0.31 -19.59
CA ALA A 148 13.22 1.13 -20.79
C ALA A 148 14.29 0.69 -21.82
N LYS A 149 15.48 0.26 -21.37
CA LYS A 149 16.53 -0.27 -22.25
C LYS A 149 16.05 -1.47 -23.07
N PHE A 150 15.20 -2.31 -22.49
CA PHE A 150 14.65 -3.51 -23.13
C PHE A 150 13.21 -3.33 -23.61
N ALA A 151 12.70 -2.09 -23.63
CA ALA A 151 11.32 -1.76 -24.01
C ALA A 151 10.27 -2.60 -23.27
N LEU A 152 10.51 -2.86 -21.97
CA LEU A 152 9.60 -3.61 -21.11
C LEU A 152 8.60 -2.66 -20.43
N PRO A 153 7.29 -2.96 -20.45
CA PRO A 153 6.33 -2.24 -19.63
C PRO A 153 6.73 -2.25 -18.16
N LEU A 154 6.51 -1.13 -17.47
CA LEU A 154 6.83 -0.93 -16.07
C LEU A 154 5.54 -0.82 -15.25
N PHE A 155 5.43 -1.63 -14.21
CA PHE A 155 4.37 -1.52 -13.20
C PHE A 155 4.97 -0.98 -11.90
N THR A 156 4.41 0.10 -11.37
CA THR A 156 4.79 0.62 -10.05
C THR A 156 3.67 0.50 -9.02
N PHE A 157 4.03 0.11 -7.79
CA PHE A 157 3.10 -0.07 -6.69
C PHE A 157 3.41 0.87 -5.53
N ILE A 158 2.47 1.78 -5.23
CA ILE A 158 2.62 2.83 -4.22
C ILE A 158 1.98 2.41 -2.91
N ASP A 159 2.79 2.29 -1.86
CA ASP A 159 2.34 2.01 -0.49
C ASP A 159 3.40 2.44 0.53
N THR A 160 3.52 3.74 0.75
CA THR A 160 4.47 4.33 1.68
C THR A 160 3.85 5.46 2.49
N PRO A 161 4.14 5.55 3.80
CA PRO A 161 3.85 6.75 4.58
C PRO A 161 4.62 7.98 4.08
N GLY A 162 5.72 7.77 3.34
CA GLY A 162 6.60 8.79 2.81
C GLY A 162 8.07 8.32 2.77
N ALA A 163 8.93 9.18 2.24
CA ALA A 163 10.37 8.95 2.27
C ALA A 163 10.88 8.99 3.73
N PHE A 164 11.88 8.17 4.07
CA PHE A 164 12.40 8.11 5.43
C PHE A 164 13.06 9.44 5.85
N PRO A 165 12.58 10.11 6.91
CA PRO A 165 13.09 11.42 7.33
C PRO A 165 14.20 11.26 8.39
N GLY A 166 15.38 10.78 7.97
CA GLY A 166 16.50 10.52 8.89
C GLY A 166 17.82 11.14 8.44
N ILE A 167 18.74 11.38 9.40
CA ILE A 167 20.04 12.03 9.16
C ILE A 167 20.81 11.37 8.01
N GLY A 168 20.97 10.05 8.05
CA GLY A 168 21.67 9.33 6.98
C GLY A 168 20.96 9.41 5.63
N ALA A 169 19.63 9.58 5.59
CA ALA A 169 18.92 9.82 4.33
C ALA A 169 19.24 11.21 3.77
N GLU A 170 19.29 12.23 4.63
CA GLU A 170 19.69 13.58 4.24
C GLU A 170 21.15 13.65 3.76
N GLU A 171 22.09 13.07 4.51
CA GLU A 171 23.52 13.00 4.15
C GLU A 171 23.75 12.32 2.79
N ARG A 172 22.87 11.36 2.43
CA ARG A 172 22.93 10.63 1.16
C ARG A 172 22.03 11.21 0.07
N GLY A 173 21.40 12.36 0.30
CA GLY A 173 20.64 13.11 -0.71
C GLY A 173 19.25 12.55 -0.98
N GLN A 174 18.38 12.48 0.03
CA GLN A 174 16.97 12.07 -0.13
C GLN A 174 16.22 12.93 -1.15
N SER A 175 16.35 14.26 -1.05
CA SER A 175 15.77 15.20 -1.99
C SER A 175 16.29 15.02 -3.42
N GLU A 176 17.60 14.78 -3.58
CA GLU A 176 18.20 14.53 -4.89
C GLU A 176 17.69 13.24 -5.51
N ALA A 177 17.65 12.15 -4.74
CA ALA A 177 17.20 10.85 -5.25
C ALA A 177 15.73 10.89 -5.70
N ILE A 178 14.86 11.56 -4.94
CA ILE A 178 13.46 11.79 -5.33
C ILE A 178 13.42 12.66 -6.60
N GLY A 179 14.04 13.84 -6.59
CA GLY A 179 13.99 14.77 -7.71
C GLY A 179 14.56 14.17 -9.01
N ARG A 180 15.63 13.38 -8.90
CA ARG A 180 16.23 12.67 -10.04
C ARG A 180 15.28 11.63 -10.61
N ASN A 181 14.58 10.88 -9.78
CA ASN A 181 13.57 9.94 -10.26
C ASN A 181 12.47 10.66 -11.03
N LEU A 182 11.91 11.76 -10.48
CA LEU A 182 10.86 12.52 -11.17
C LEU A 182 11.32 12.99 -12.56
N TYR A 183 12.52 13.56 -12.63
CA TYR A 183 13.10 14.05 -13.89
C TYR A 183 13.32 12.93 -14.91
N GLU A 184 13.89 11.81 -14.48
CA GLU A 184 14.21 10.69 -15.38
C GLU A 184 12.99 9.92 -15.83
N MET A 185 12.03 9.68 -14.92
CA MET A 185 10.78 8.98 -15.23
C MET A 185 9.98 9.70 -16.32
N ALA A 186 9.96 11.05 -16.30
CA ALA A 186 9.31 11.85 -17.33
C ALA A 186 9.90 11.65 -18.74
N GLY A 187 11.13 11.16 -18.86
CA GLY A 187 11.83 10.89 -20.13
C GLY A 187 11.92 9.42 -20.51
N LEU A 188 11.38 8.48 -19.72
CA LEU A 188 11.47 7.06 -20.01
C LEU A 188 10.61 6.70 -21.24
N ARG A 189 11.21 5.90 -22.14
CA ARG A 189 10.55 5.45 -23.38
C ARG A 189 10.00 4.03 -23.23
N THR A 190 9.10 3.85 -22.28
CA THR A 190 8.36 2.60 -22.08
C THR A 190 7.04 2.89 -21.36
N PRO A 191 5.97 2.10 -21.57
CA PRO A 191 4.72 2.31 -20.84
C PRO A 191 4.91 2.12 -19.33
N ILE A 192 4.40 3.07 -18.54
CA ILE A 192 4.45 3.05 -17.08
C ILE A 192 3.02 3.07 -16.52
N ILE A 193 2.67 2.01 -15.79
CA ILE A 193 1.39 1.88 -15.08
C ILE A 193 1.68 2.01 -13.59
N VAL A 194 1.17 3.09 -13.00
CA VAL A 194 1.29 3.39 -11.57
C VAL A 194 0.01 2.95 -10.88
N THR A 195 0.12 2.24 -9.77
CA THR A 195 -1.04 1.88 -8.94
C THR A 195 -0.78 2.21 -7.48
N VAL A 196 -1.59 3.09 -6.90
CA VAL A 196 -1.61 3.32 -5.44
C VAL A 196 -2.40 2.22 -4.79
N ILE A 197 -1.67 1.32 -4.12
CA ILE A 197 -2.22 0.12 -3.52
C ILE A 197 -2.45 0.28 -2.03
N GLY A 198 -1.90 1.32 -1.38
CA GLY A 198 -2.08 1.62 0.03
C GLY A 198 -1.97 3.12 0.30
N GLU A 199 -0.91 3.52 1.01
CA GLU A 199 -0.65 4.94 1.27
C GLU A 199 0.21 5.57 0.17
N GLY A 200 -0.23 6.69 -0.38
CA GLY A 200 0.52 7.55 -1.30
C GLY A 200 1.13 8.74 -0.56
N GLY A 201 2.15 8.49 0.26
CA GLY A 201 2.80 9.53 1.08
C GLY A 201 3.74 10.46 0.31
N SER A 202 3.25 11.65 -0.04
CA SER A 202 4.04 12.82 -0.46
C SER A 202 5.06 12.53 -1.60
N GLY A 203 6.17 13.27 -1.61
CA GLY A 203 7.26 13.10 -2.58
C GLY A 203 7.88 11.71 -2.55
N GLY A 204 7.81 11.00 -1.42
CA GLY A 204 8.32 9.64 -1.31
C GLY A 204 7.54 8.62 -2.12
N ALA A 205 6.22 8.77 -2.18
CA ALA A 205 5.36 8.05 -3.10
C ALA A 205 5.57 8.51 -4.55
N LEU A 206 5.61 9.83 -4.76
CA LEU A 206 5.74 10.44 -6.09
C LEU A 206 7.01 10.00 -6.83
N ALA A 207 8.09 9.71 -6.10
CA ALA A 207 9.39 9.27 -6.62
C ALA A 207 9.35 8.00 -7.47
N ILE A 208 8.26 7.22 -7.44
CA ILE A 208 8.04 6.09 -8.35
C ILE A 208 6.64 6.09 -8.99
N ALA A 209 5.98 7.25 -9.01
CA ALA A 209 4.58 7.41 -9.43
C ALA A 209 4.37 8.33 -10.65
N ILE A 210 5.44 8.70 -11.35
CA ILE A 210 5.34 9.37 -12.66
C ILE A 210 5.15 8.29 -13.74
N GLY A 211 3.95 8.21 -14.32
CA GLY A 211 3.66 7.25 -15.39
C GLY A 211 2.54 7.72 -16.33
N ASP A 212 2.26 6.88 -17.33
CA ASP A 212 1.27 7.16 -18.37
C ASP A 212 -0.17 6.95 -17.87
N VAL A 213 -0.36 5.96 -17.00
CA VAL A 213 -1.64 5.66 -16.37
C VAL A 213 -1.43 5.56 -14.86
N THR A 214 -2.22 6.32 -14.11
CA THR A 214 -2.23 6.28 -12.65
C THR A 214 -3.57 5.74 -12.16
N LEU A 215 -3.51 4.61 -11.47
CA LEU A 215 -4.63 3.95 -10.83
C LEU A 215 -4.53 4.16 -9.32
N MET A 216 -5.68 4.19 -8.65
CA MET A 216 -5.77 4.16 -7.20
C MET A 216 -6.80 3.10 -6.81
N LEU A 217 -6.46 2.24 -5.84
CA LEU A 217 -7.44 1.34 -5.27
C LEU A 217 -8.49 2.16 -4.50
N GLN A 218 -9.74 1.69 -4.48
CA GLN A 218 -10.88 2.40 -3.89
C GLN A 218 -10.63 2.93 -2.47
N TYR A 219 -9.85 2.19 -1.67
CA TYR A 219 -9.50 2.57 -0.29
C TYR A 219 -8.00 2.84 -0.13
N ALA A 220 -7.32 3.29 -1.18
CA ALA A 220 -6.00 3.89 -1.08
C ALA A 220 -6.12 5.39 -0.81
N THR A 221 -5.03 6.01 -0.37
CA THR A 221 -4.95 7.47 -0.19
C THR A 221 -3.77 8.04 -0.94
N TYR A 222 -3.84 9.30 -1.36
CA TYR A 222 -2.72 10.02 -1.96
C TYR A 222 -2.72 11.47 -1.46
N SER A 223 -1.63 11.90 -0.82
CA SER A 223 -1.57 13.25 -0.23
C SER A 223 -0.16 13.83 -0.23
N VAL A 224 -0.07 15.16 -0.30
CA VAL A 224 1.19 15.93 -0.18
C VAL A 224 1.79 15.88 1.23
N ILE A 225 0.97 15.63 2.26
CA ILE A 225 1.37 15.52 3.66
C ILE A 225 0.44 14.54 4.38
N SER A 226 0.91 13.86 5.43
CA SER A 226 0.03 13.03 6.24
C SER A 226 -1.07 13.90 6.91
N PRO A 227 -2.28 13.36 7.12
CA PRO A 227 -3.33 14.09 7.85
C PRO A 227 -2.88 14.56 9.23
N GLU A 228 -2.12 13.73 9.95
CA GLU A 228 -1.55 14.08 11.24
C GLU A 228 -0.54 15.23 11.14
N GLY A 229 0.31 15.21 10.11
CA GLY A 229 1.27 16.27 9.82
C GLY A 229 0.56 17.60 9.54
N CYS A 230 -0.44 17.59 8.66
CA CYS A 230 -1.28 18.75 8.35
C CYS A 230 -1.98 19.30 9.61
N ALA A 231 -2.61 18.43 10.39
CA ALA A 231 -3.29 18.77 11.64
C ALA A 231 -2.36 19.45 12.65
N SER A 232 -1.15 18.91 12.82
CA SER A 232 -0.14 19.49 13.71
C SER A 232 0.36 20.87 13.28
N ILE A 233 0.32 21.20 11.98
CA ILE A 233 0.77 22.50 11.46
C ILE A 233 -0.36 23.52 11.51
N LEU A 234 -1.51 23.20 10.91
CA LEU A 234 -2.60 24.16 10.72
C LEU A 234 -3.48 24.33 11.96
N TRP A 235 -3.74 23.24 12.70
CA TRP A 235 -4.53 23.24 13.94
C TRP A 235 -3.67 23.17 15.21
N LYS A 236 -2.34 23.09 15.08
CA LYS A 236 -1.40 22.93 16.21
C LYS A 236 -1.71 21.71 17.09
N SER A 237 -2.39 20.70 16.53
CA SER A 237 -2.85 19.52 17.26
C SER A 237 -3.12 18.36 16.31
N ALA A 238 -2.49 17.21 16.55
CA ALA A 238 -2.71 15.99 15.77
C ALA A 238 -4.13 15.41 15.93
N LYS A 239 -4.92 15.89 16.90
CA LYS A 239 -6.31 15.43 17.11
C LYS A 239 -7.23 15.83 15.96
N HIS A 240 -6.85 16.81 15.15
CA HIS A 240 -7.61 17.24 13.96
C HIS A 240 -7.23 16.43 12.70
N ALA A 241 -6.62 15.25 12.83
CA ALA A 241 -6.23 14.43 11.68
C ALA A 241 -7.43 14.03 10.79
N GLU A 242 -8.60 13.78 11.38
CA GLU A 242 -9.82 13.48 10.63
C GLU A 242 -10.30 14.69 9.80
N GLU A 243 -10.37 15.87 10.42
CA GLU A 243 -10.71 17.14 9.74
C GLU A 243 -9.68 17.47 8.64
N ALA A 244 -8.40 17.22 8.90
CA ALA A 244 -7.34 17.42 7.93
C ALA A 244 -7.44 16.44 6.74
N ALA A 245 -7.78 15.17 6.98
CA ALA A 245 -7.95 14.18 5.92
C ALA A 245 -9.06 14.57 4.93
N GLU A 246 -10.19 15.05 5.44
CA GLU A 246 -11.29 15.57 4.62
C GLU A 246 -10.87 16.83 3.86
N THR A 247 -10.24 17.78 4.54
CA THR A 247 -9.83 19.07 3.94
C THR A 247 -8.79 18.88 2.83
N LEU A 248 -7.90 17.89 2.97
CA LEU A 248 -6.87 17.56 1.99
C LEU A 248 -7.41 16.83 0.75
N GLY A 249 -8.60 16.21 0.82
CA GLY A 249 -9.17 15.45 -0.29
C GLY A 249 -8.34 14.24 -0.70
N ILE A 250 -7.96 13.38 0.26
CA ILE A 250 -6.93 12.35 0.08
C ILE A 250 -7.42 11.04 -0.57
N THR A 251 -8.72 10.88 -0.80
CA THR A 251 -9.33 9.62 -1.27
C THR A 251 -9.27 9.48 -2.79
N ALA A 252 -9.44 8.25 -3.29
CA ALA A 252 -9.53 7.94 -4.73
C ALA A 252 -10.80 8.51 -5.38
#